data_AF-A0A6N4T8Q6-F1
#
_entry.id   AF-A0A6N4T8Q6-F1
#
_cell.length_a   1.000
_cell.length_b   1.000
_cell.length_c   1.000
_cell.angle_alpha   90.00
_cell.angle_beta   90.00
_cell.angle_gamma   90.00
#
_symmetry.space_group_name_H-M   'P 1'
#
loop_
_entity.id
_entity.type
_entity.pdbx_description
1 polymer ?
#
loop_
_entity_poly.entity_id
_entity_poly.type
_entity_poly.pdbx_seq_one_letter_code
_entity_poly.pdbx_strand_id
1 'polypeptide(L)' 'MKIGYARVSTRDQNLHLQLDALTLAGCDKVFEEAASGASMQRPVLSEALSYLREGDSLVVWKLDRLGRTLG' A
#
# COMPACT_ATOMS: atom_id res chain seq x y z
N MET A 1 -10.94 -10.89 -2.52
CA MET A 1 -9.80 -10.53 -3.41
C MET A 1 -8.68 -9.92 -2.57
N LYS A 2 -7.43 -9.98 -3.03
CA LYS A 2 -6.30 -9.35 -2.34
C LYS A 2 -5.93 -8.05 -3.04
N ILE A 3 -6.04 -6.93 -2.33
CA ILE A 3 -5.72 -5.61 -2.86
C ILE A 3 -4.43 -5.13 -2.21
N GLY A 4 -3.38 -4.95 -3.00
CA GLY A 4 -2.08 -4.48 -2.55
C GLY A 4 -2.04 -2.95 -2.44
N TYR A 5 -1.32 -2.45 -1.45
CA TYR A 5 -0.98 -1.03 -1.35
C TYR A 5 0.51 -0.86 -1.03
N ALA A 6 1.22 -0.15 -1.91
CA ALA A 6 2.63 0.17 -1.81
C ALA A 6 2.82 1.67 -1.59
N ARG A 7 3.69 2.04 -0.64
CA ARG A 7 4.01 3.44 -0.36
C ARG A 7 5.51 3.68 -0.34
N VAL A 8 5.92 4.75 -1.00
CA VAL A 8 7.28 5.30 -0.92
C VAL A 8 7.28 6.79 -0.65
N SER A 9 8.27 7.28 0.09
CA SER A 9 8.49 8.72 0.28
C SER A 9 9.15 9.37 -0.95
N THR A 10 9.86 8.57 -1.74
CA THR A 10 10.58 8.93 -2.96
C THR A 10 10.56 7.73 -3.92
N ARG A 11 10.43 7.95 -5.23
CA ARG A 11 10.36 6.86 -6.23
C ARG A 11 11.75 6.24 -6.42
N ASP A 12 12.07 5.22 -5.63
CA ASP A 12 13.35 4.50 -5.64
C ASP A 12 13.18 2.97 -5.71
N GLN A 13 14.29 2.23 -5.70
CA GLN A 13 14.34 0.74 -5.72
C GLN A 13 13.43 0.06 -4.68
N ASN A 14 13.12 0.74 -3.57
CA ASN A 14 12.19 0.24 -2.55
C ASN A 14 10.75 0.05 -3.04
N LEU A 15 10.35 0.73 -4.13
CA LEU A 15 9.02 0.55 -4.71
C LEU A 15 8.93 -0.80 -5.44
N HIS A 16 9.94 -1.14 -6.26
CA HIS A 16 9.97 -2.42 -6.97
C HIS A 16 9.91 -3.61 -6.00
N LEU A 17 10.69 -3.58 -4.91
CA LEU A 17 10.65 -4.64 -3.90
C LEU A 17 9.27 -4.79 -3.23
N GLN A 18 8.54 -3.68 -3.05
CA GLN A 18 7.16 -3.72 -2.54
C GLN A 18 6.21 -4.34 -3.56
N LEU A 19 6.32 -3.93 -4.83
CA LEU A 19 5.49 -4.45 -5.90
C LEU A 19 5.70 -5.96 -6.06
N ASP A 20 6.95 -6.41 -6.14
CA ASP A 20 7.29 -7.83 -6.25
C ASP A 20 6.71 -8.64 -5.07
N ALA A 21 6.86 -8.14 -3.85
CA ALA A 21 6.31 -8.80 -2.66
C ALA A 21 4.77 -8.88 -2.69
N LEU A 22 4.10 -7.83 -3.15
CA LEU A 22 2.63 -7.80 -3.27
C LEU A 22 2.14 -8.72 -4.39
N THR A 23 2.85 -8.77 -5.52
CA THR A 23 2.59 -9.71 -6.61
C THR A 23 2.77 -11.15 -6.13
N LEU A 24 3.85 -11.46 -5.42
CA LEU A 24 4.09 -12.79 -4.84
C LEU A 24 3.06 -13.17 -3.77
N ALA A 25 2.52 -12.19 -3.04
CA ALA A 25 1.41 -12.40 -2.10
C ALA A 25 0.07 -12.72 -2.81
N GLY A 26 0.03 -12.61 -4.14
CA GLY A 26 -1.15 -12.85 -4.97
C GLY A 26 -2.14 -11.71 -4.93
N CYS A 27 -1.68 -10.45 -4.89
CA CYS A 27 -2.56 -9.30 -4.99
C CYS A 27 -3.10 -9.16 -6.41
N ASP A 28 -4.42 -9.08 -6.56
CA ASP A 28 -5.12 -8.93 -7.82
C ASP A 28 -4.95 -7.52 -8.42
N LYS A 29 -4.85 -6.51 -7.54
CA LYS A 29 -4.62 -5.11 -7.90
C LYS A 29 -3.68 -4.47 -6.89
N VAL A 30 -2.75 -3.64 -7.35
CA VAL A 30 -1.81 -2.91 -6.49
C VAL A 30 -1.97 -1.41 -6.71
N PHE A 31 -2.08 -0.67 -5.60
CA PHE A 31 -2.11 0.78 -5.57
C PHE A 31 -0.77 1.34 -5.11
N GLU A 32 -0.25 2.34 -5.81
CA GLU A 32 1.08 2.92 -5.59
C GLU A 32 0.98 4.38 -5.16
N GLU A 33 1.50 4.69 -3.97
CA GLU A 33 1.47 6.05 -3.44
C GLU A 33 2.87 6.60 -3.17
N ALA A 34 3.16 7.76 -3.77
CA ALA A 34 4.32 8.56 -3.43
C ALA A 34 3.92 9.58 -2.35
N ALA A 35 4.05 9.20 -1.08
CA ALA A 35 3.75 10.05 0.07
C ALA A 35 4.66 9.73 1.26
N SER A 36 5.00 10.75 2.05
CA SER A 36 5.66 10.55 3.33
C SER A 36 4.71 9.83 4.31
N GLY A 37 5.26 9.04 5.24
CA GLY A 37 4.44 8.33 6.23
C GLY A 37 3.78 9.26 7.25
N ALA A 38 4.20 10.52 7.30
CA ALA A 38 3.62 11.57 8.12
C ALA A 38 2.49 12.33 7.40
N SER A 39 2.36 12.18 6.08
CA SER A 39 1.31 12.85 5.32
C SER A 39 -0.05 12.25 5.66
N MET A 40 -1.00 13.11 6.04
CA MET A 40 -2.42 12.75 6.14
C MET A 40 -3.12 12.79 4.78
N GLN A 41 -2.53 13.47 3.80
CA GLN A 41 -3.04 13.52 2.43
C GLN A 41 -2.56 12.27 1.70
N ARG A 42 -3.44 11.26 1.63
CA ARG A 42 -3.16 9.95 1.05
C ARG A 42 -4.30 9.51 0.13
N PRO A 43 -4.50 10.22 -1.00
CA PRO A 43 -5.64 9.99 -1.88
C PRO A 43 -5.65 8.58 -2.48
N VAL A 44 -4.47 7.98 -2.72
CA VAL A 44 -4.37 6.63 -3.28
C VAL A 44 -4.70 5.57 -2.24
N LEU A 45 -4.32 5.79 -0.98
CA LEU A 45 -4.78 4.91 0.11
C LEU A 45 -6.30 4.99 0.27
N SER A 46 -6.88 6.18 0.22
CA SER A 46 -8.34 6.35 0.26
C SER A 46 -9.02 5.64 -0.89
N GLU A 47 -8.48 5.74 -2.10
CA GLU A 47 -8.99 5.02 -3.28
C GLU A 47 -8.91 3.49 -3.09
N ALA A 48 -7.78 2.98 -2.61
CA ALA A 48 -7.61 1.55 -2.32
C ALA A 48 -8.64 1.06 -1.31
N LEU A 49 -8.89 1.83 -0.25
CA LEU A 49 -9.91 1.52 0.76
C LEU A 49 -11.33 1.57 0.19
N SER A 50 -11.65 2.54 -0.66
CA SER A 50 -12.95 2.63 -1.34
C SER A 50 -13.17 1.52 -2.38
N TYR A 51 -12.08 0.93 -2.90
CA TYR A 51 -12.16 -0.19 -3.83
C TYR A 51 -12.50 -1.52 -3.15
N LEU A 52 -12.18 -1.67 -1.86
CA LEU A 52 -12.45 -2.89 -1.10
C LEU A 52 -13.94 -3.13 -0.97
N ARG A 53 -14.34 -4.40 -1.12
CA ARG A 53 -15.68 -4.89 -0.83
C ARG A 53 -15.64 -5.81 0.38
N GLU A 54 -16.82 -6.18 0.88
CA GLU A 54 -16.93 -7.19 1.93
C GLU A 54 -16.27 -8.51 1.47
N GLY A 55 -15.39 -9.05 2.32
CA GLY A 55 -14.60 -10.25 2.03
C GLY A 55 -13.27 -9.98 1.30
N ASP A 56 -12.96 -8.74 0.91
CA ASP A 56 -11.64 -8.37 0.41
C ASP A 56 -10.63 -8.14 1.55
N SER A 57 -9.35 -8.24 1.21
CA SER A 57 -8.26 -7.96 2.14
C SER A 57 -7.29 -6.95 1.55
N LEU A 58 -7.00 -5.89 2.30
CA LEU A 58 -5.91 -4.98 1.99
C LEU A 58 -4.59 -5.60 2.47
N VAL A 59 -3.64 -5.74 1.55
CA VAL A 59 -2.32 -6.28 1.79
C VAL A 59 -1.30 -5.15 1.67
N VAL A 60 -0.43 -5.04 2.68
CA VAL A 60 0.69 -4.10 2.67
C VAL A 60 1.97 -4.83 2.98
N TRP A 61 3.08 -4.39 2.39
CA TRP A 61 4.36 -5.09 2.56
C TRP A 61 4.85 -5.07 4.01
N LYS A 62 4.68 -3.94 4.69
CA LYS A 62 4.98 -3.75 6.12
C LYS A 62 4.01 -2.76 6.73
N LEU A 63 3.69 -2.93 8.01
CA LEU A 63 2.70 -2.10 8.69
C LEU A 63 3.11 -0.61 8.76
N ASP A 64 4.41 -0.30 8.82
CA ASP A 64 4.93 1.08 8.76
C ASP A 64 4.63 1.80 7.43
N ARG A 65 4.18 1.04 6.41
CA ARG A 65 3.71 1.62 5.15
C ARG A 65 2.29 2.15 5.25
N LEU A 66 1.45 1.67 6.17
CA LEU A 66 0.11 2.23 6.45
C LEU A 66 0.11 3.48 7.31
N GLY A 67 1.20 3.78 8.03
CA GLY A 67 1.32 4.98 8.86
C GLY A 67 2.48 4.84 9.82
N ARG A 68 2.77 5.90 10.60
CA ARG A 68 3.69 5.76 11.73
C ARG A 68 3.13 4.71 12.69
N THR A 69 3.93 3.71 13.00
CA THR A 69 3.73 2.86 14.17
C THR A 69 3.56 3.78 15.38
N LEU A 70 2.45 3.64 16.11
CA LEU A 70 2.28 4.25 17.43
C LEU A 70 3.34 3.58 18.32
N GLY A 71 4.47 4.26 18.49
CA GLY A 71 5.42 4.02 19.56
C GLY A 71 5.08 4.92 20.73
#